data_AF-A0AAC9PT83-F1
#
_entry.id   AF-A0AAC9PT83-F1
#
_cell.length_a   1.000
_cell.length_b   1.000
_cell.length_c   1.000
_cell.angle_alpha   90.00
_cell.angle_beta   90.00
_cell.angle_gamma   90.00
#
_symmetry.space_group_name_H-M   'P 1'
#
loop_
_entity.id
_entity.type
_entity.pdbx_description
1 polymer ?
#
loop_
_entity_poly.entity_id
_entity_poly.type
_entity_poly.pdbx_seq_one_letter_code
_entity_poly.pdbx_strand_id
1 'polypeptide(L)'
;MTERLVDRGSRSPDPADSIPTVDVHGLAEAHVSRLRARYDWRARWHRRFFRLGGLLIILASAALPLLTTLDYENKDFVLSATGVVIAVLTGLQTFYRWDKSWATLRAAESSLTELRWEWRLRQEEAKGLTGDDADRHRREATERMLAGVREVRLRESEDYFAELRFPSARAR
;
A
#
# COMPACT_ATOMS: atom_id res chain seq x y z
N MET A 1 59.99 16.40 46.23
CA MET A 1 58.97 15.42 45.82
C MET A 1 57.83 16.21 45.20
N THR A 2 57.90 16.44 43.89
CA THR A 2 57.08 17.41 43.13
C THR A 2 55.94 16.68 42.43
N GLU A 3 54.71 16.87 42.91
CA GLU A 3 53.48 16.47 42.22
C GLU A 3 53.27 17.32 40.96
N ARG A 4 53.28 16.67 39.79
CA ARG A 4 52.85 17.29 38.53
C ARG A 4 51.33 17.19 38.44
N LEU A 5 50.67 18.34 38.46
CA LEU A 5 49.31 18.55 37.97
C LEU A 5 49.20 18.01 36.54
N VAL A 6 48.47 16.92 36.37
CA VAL A 6 48.04 16.42 35.06
C VAL A 6 46.89 17.32 34.59
N ASP A 7 47.25 18.30 33.78
CA ASP A 7 46.34 19.10 32.98
C ASP A 7 45.63 18.20 31.96
N ARG A 8 44.45 17.68 32.33
CA ARG A 8 43.50 17.08 31.39
C ARG A 8 42.81 18.20 30.65
N GLY A 9 43.49 18.73 29.63
CA GLY A 9 42.86 19.56 28.62
C GLY A 9 41.58 18.89 28.12
N SER A 10 40.45 19.57 28.28
CA SER A 10 39.17 19.24 27.67
C SER A 10 39.35 19.23 26.16
N ARG A 11 39.59 18.05 25.57
CA ARG A 11 39.51 17.84 24.12
C ARG A 11 38.13 18.28 23.67
N SER A 12 38.06 19.41 22.97
CA SER A 12 36.90 19.75 22.17
C SER A 12 36.68 18.60 21.18
N PRO A 13 35.45 18.04 21.09
CA PRO A 13 35.17 16.98 20.14
C PRO A 13 35.47 17.48 18.72
N ASP A 14 36.24 16.69 17.98
CA ASP A 14 36.61 16.96 16.59
C ASP A 14 35.32 17.01 15.76
N PRO A 15 35.04 18.08 14.99
CA PRO A 15 33.85 18.16 14.13
C PRO A 15 33.77 17.02 13.09
N ALA A 16 34.85 16.25 12.90
CA ALA A 16 34.87 15.06 12.06
C ALA A 16 34.28 13.79 12.70
N ASP A 17 34.04 13.77 14.03
CA ASP A 17 33.51 12.60 14.75
C ASP A 17 31.98 12.56 14.84
N SER A 18 31.27 13.56 14.30
CA SER A 18 29.81 13.46 14.15
C SER A 18 29.48 12.47 13.04
N ILE A 19 29.30 11.19 13.40
CA ILE A 19 28.62 10.21 12.55
C ILE A 19 27.36 10.91 12.01
N PRO A 20 27.13 10.95 10.68
CA PRO A 20 25.95 11.60 10.14
C PRO A 20 24.74 10.97 10.82
N THR A 21 24.09 11.74 11.70
CA THR A 21 22.89 11.31 12.41
C THR A 21 21.85 11.11 11.35
N VAL A 22 21.65 9.85 10.97
CA VAL A 22 20.66 9.46 9.97
C VAL A 22 19.34 10.06 10.42
N ASP A 23 18.73 10.89 9.57
CA ASP A 23 17.41 11.47 9.83
C ASP A 23 16.36 10.36 9.75
N VAL A 24 16.16 9.69 10.89
CA VAL A 24 15.20 8.61 11.07
C VAL A 24 13.77 9.06 10.79
N HIS A 25 13.46 10.34 11.01
CA HIS A 25 12.14 10.91 10.77
C HIS A 25 11.89 11.08 9.27
N GLY A 26 12.87 11.64 8.54
CA GLY A 26 12.82 11.74 7.08
C GLY A 26 12.75 10.38 6.40
N LEU A 27 13.48 9.38 6.91
CA LEU A 27 13.39 8.00 6.40
C LEU A 27 12.02 7.38 6.64
N ALA A 28 11.43 7.59 7.83
CA ALA A 28 10.09 7.09 8.15
C ALA A 28 9.03 7.74 7.24
N GLU A 29 9.08 9.05 7.02
CA GLU A 29 8.14 9.74 6.12
C GLU A 29 8.30 9.26 4.67
N ALA A 30 9.54 9.10 4.20
CA ALA A 30 9.82 8.59 2.86
C ALA A 30 9.29 7.16 2.68
N HIS A 31 9.45 6.30 3.70
CA HIS A 31 8.92 4.94 3.70
C HIS A 31 7.40 4.93 3.57
N VAL A 32 6.68 5.66 4.44
CA VAL A 32 5.21 5.72 4.43
C VAL A 32 4.69 6.34 3.14
N SER A 33 5.34 7.38 2.63
CA SER A 33 4.94 8.04 1.38
C SER A 33 5.10 7.11 0.16
N ARG A 34 6.22 6.38 0.06
CA ARG A 34 6.43 5.37 -0.98
C ARG A 34 5.41 4.24 -0.88
N LEU A 35 5.12 3.80 0.34
CA LEU A 35 4.13 2.77 0.59
C LEU A 35 2.77 3.22 0.04
N ARG A 36 2.26 4.37 0.50
CA ARG A 36 0.99 4.94 0.05
C ARG A 36 0.90 5.08 -1.47
N ALA A 37 1.94 5.57 -2.13
CA ALA A 37 1.97 5.71 -3.59
C ALA A 37 1.80 4.36 -4.33
N ARG A 38 2.32 3.26 -3.77
CA ARG A 38 2.11 1.91 -4.32
C ARG A 38 0.65 1.45 -4.15
N TYR A 39 0.04 1.71 -2.99
CA TYR A 39 -1.39 1.43 -2.77
C TYR A 39 -2.26 2.22 -3.74
N ASP A 40 -2.00 3.51 -3.91
CA ASP A 40 -2.71 4.38 -4.86
C ASP A 40 -2.59 3.90 -6.32
N TRP A 41 -1.38 3.49 -6.73
CA TRP A 41 -1.17 2.93 -8.06
C TRP A 41 -1.95 1.63 -8.25
N ARG A 42 -1.86 0.72 -7.29
CA ARG A 42 -2.53 -0.58 -7.34
C ARG A 42 -4.04 -0.43 -7.33
N ALA A 43 -4.59 0.42 -6.46
CA ALA A 43 -6.02 0.72 -6.40
C ALA A 43 -6.56 1.28 -7.74
N ARG A 44 -5.80 2.16 -8.41
CA ARG A 44 -6.16 2.67 -9.75
C ARG A 44 -6.17 1.58 -10.82
N TRP A 45 -5.24 0.63 -10.76
CA TRP A 45 -5.22 -0.51 -11.68
C TRP A 45 -6.44 -1.41 -11.50
N HIS A 46 -6.81 -1.76 -10.27
CA HIS A 46 -7.99 -2.59 -10.00
C HIS A 46 -9.28 -1.93 -10.53
N ARG A 47 -9.45 -0.61 -10.32
CA ARG A 47 -10.61 0.13 -10.86
C ARG A 47 -10.66 0.15 -12.39
N ARG A 48 -9.50 0.28 -13.05
CA ARG A 48 -9.42 0.25 -14.52
C ARG A 48 -9.76 -1.14 -15.05
N PHE A 49 -9.22 -2.21 -14.47
CA PHE A 49 -9.55 -3.57 -14.90
C PHE A 49 -11.03 -3.90 -14.71
N PHE A 50 -11.64 -3.49 -13.61
CA PHE A 50 -13.07 -3.70 -13.40
C PHE A 50 -13.91 -2.99 -14.49
N ARG A 51 -13.62 -1.71 -14.76
CA ARG A 51 -14.35 -0.94 -15.78
C ARG A 51 -14.12 -1.49 -17.19
N LEU A 52 -12.89 -1.84 -17.53
CA LEU A 52 -12.54 -2.38 -18.85
C LEU A 52 -13.13 -3.78 -19.05
N GLY A 53 -13.06 -4.65 -18.04
CA GLY A 53 -13.62 -6.00 -18.11
C GLY A 53 -15.14 -5.98 -18.27
N GLY A 54 -15.85 -5.20 -17.44
CA GLY A 54 -17.29 -5.04 -17.57
C GLY A 54 -17.70 -4.43 -18.92
N LEU A 55 -16.98 -3.41 -19.39
CA LEU A 55 -17.22 -2.80 -20.71
C LEU A 55 -17.00 -3.82 -21.84
N LEU A 56 -15.94 -4.63 -21.79
CA LEU A 56 -15.67 -5.65 -22.80
C LEU A 56 -16.75 -6.73 -22.82
N ILE A 57 -17.26 -7.17 -21.66
CA ILE A 57 -18.37 -8.13 -21.59
C ILE A 57 -19.63 -7.54 -22.23
N ILE A 58 -19.96 -6.28 -21.92
CA ILE A 58 -21.12 -5.60 -22.50
C ILE A 58 -20.97 -5.47 -24.02
N LEU A 59 -19.82 -5.00 -24.49
CA LEU A 59 -19.55 -4.86 -25.93
C LEU A 59 -19.60 -6.21 -26.64
N ALA A 60 -18.98 -7.26 -26.08
CA ALA A 60 -19.01 -8.60 -26.65
C ALA A 60 -20.45 -9.15 -26.70
N SER A 61 -21.21 -8.98 -25.63
CA SER A 61 -22.61 -9.43 -25.56
C SER A 61 -23.53 -8.66 -26.51
N ALA A 62 -23.33 -7.34 -26.63
CA ALA A 62 -24.08 -6.49 -27.56
C ALA A 62 -23.67 -6.72 -29.04
N ALA A 63 -22.46 -7.21 -29.28
CA ALA A 63 -21.99 -7.59 -30.61
C ALA A 63 -22.52 -8.96 -31.05
N LEU A 64 -22.94 -9.85 -30.13
CA LEU A 64 -23.43 -11.19 -30.47
C LEU A 64 -24.55 -11.18 -31.53
N PRO A 65 -25.61 -10.34 -31.44
CA PRO A 65 -26.65 -10.29 -32.47
C PRO A 65 -26.11 -9.91 -33.86
N LEU A 66 -25.11 -9.03 -33.92
CA LEU A 66 -24.46 -8.64 -35.18
C LEU A 66 -23.60 -9.78 -35.73
N LEU A 67 -22.86 -10.46 -34.86
CA LEU A 67 -22.02 -11.60 -35.22
C LEU A 67 -22.83 -12.82 -35.69
N THR A 68 -24.06 -13.01 -35.18
CA THR A 68 -24.94 -14.12 -35.58
C THR A 68 -25.72 -13.82 -36.86
N THR A 69 -26.04 -12.56 -37.14
CA THR A 69 -26.87 -12.18 -38.31
C THR A 69 -26.07 -11.98 -39.58
N LEU A 70 -24.82 -11.52 -39.51
CA LEU A 70 -23.95 -11.40 -40.67
C LEU A 70 -23.46 -12.77 -41.14
N ASP A 71 -23.34 -12.94 -42.45
CA ASP A 71 -22.74 -14.12 -43.06
C ASP A 71 -21.36 -13.77 -43.60
N TYR A 72 -20.34 -14.46 -43.11
CA TYR A 72 -18.94 -14.21 -43.44
C TYR A 72 -18.11 -15.48 -43.24
N GLU A 73 -16.98 -15.54 -43.93
CA GLU A 73 -16.03 -16.64 -43.82
C GLU A 73 -15.43 -16.68 -42.41
N ASN A 74 -15.44 -17.85 -41.77
CA ASN A 74 -15.00 -18.09 -40.38
C ASN A 74 -15.96 -17.66 -39.26
N LYS A 75 -17.26 -17.50 -39.54
CA LYS A 75 -18.31 -17.19 -38.55
C LYS A 75 -18.26 -18.05 -37.28
N ASP A 76 -18.21 -19.37 -37.43
CA ASP A 76 -18.19 -20.30 -36.29
C ASP A 76 -16.97 -20.10 -35.39
N PHE A 77 -15.81 -19.78 -35.98
CA PHE A 77 -14.60 -19.49 -35.24
C PHE A 77 -14.74 -18.20 -34.41
N VAL A 78 -15.28 -17.12 -35.01
CA VAL A 78 -15.47 -15.83 -34.31
C VAL A 78 -16.48 -15.96 -33.17
N LEU A 79 -17.57 -16.69 -33.39
CA LEU A 79 -18.57 -16.99 -32.36
C LEU A 79 -17.98 -17.78 -31.19
N SER A 80 -17.23 -18.85 -31.48
CA SER A 80 -16.55 -19.64 -30.46
C SER A 80 -15.53 -18.81 -29.68
N ALA A 81 -14.68 -18.04 -30.38
CA ALA A 81 -13.70 -17.15 -29.76
C ALA A 81 -14.37 -16.11 -28.85
N THR A 82 -15.49 -15.51 -29.29
CA THR A 82 -16.25 -14.54 -28.49
C THR A 82 -16.81 -15.18 -27.22
N GLY A 83 -17.37 -16.39 -27.32
CA GLY A 83 -17.85 -17.14 -26.16
C GLY A 83 -16.74 -17.45 -25.16
N VAL A 84 -15.56 -17.88 -25.64
CA VAL A 84 -14.38 -18.12 -24.79
C VAL A 84 -13.92 -16.83 -24.11
N VAL A 85 -13.85 -15.71 -24.83
CA VAL A 85 -13.48 -14.41 -24.26
C VAL A 85 -14.46 -13.99 -23.16
N ILE A 86 -15.77 -14.12 -23.40
CA ILE A 86 -16.79 -13.81 -22.38
C ILE A 86 -16.63 -14.71 -21.16
N ALA A 87 -16.43 -16.02 -21.35
CA ALA A 87 -16.26 -16.97 -20.26
C ALA A 87 -15.00 -16.67 -19.42
N VAL A 88 -13.88 -16.37 -20.07
CA VAL A 88 -12.62 -15.99 -19.41
C VAL A 88 -12.79 -14.68 -18.63
N LEU A 89 -13.40 -13.65 -19.24
CA LEU A 89 -13.64 -12.37 -18.57
C LEU A 89 -14.58 -12.52 -17.37
N THR A 90 -15.64 -13.31 -17.51
CA THR A 90 -16.59 -13.60 -16.44
C THR A 90 -15.93 -14.39 -15.30
N GLY A 91 -15.13 -15.40 -15.63
CA GLY A 91 -14.33 -16.16 -14.67
C GLY A 91 -13.33 -15.27 -13.95
N LEU A 92 -12.62 -14.41 -14.67
CA LEU A 92 -11.67 -13.45 -14.09
C LEU A 92 -12.37 -12.42 -13.19
N GLN A 93 -13.55 -11.94 -13.57
CA GLN A 93 -14.35 -11.03 -12.75
C GLN A 93 -14.79 -11.70 -11.45
N THR A 94 -15.24 -12.96 -11.54
CA THR A 94 -15.71 -13.75 -10.39
C THR A 94 -14.56 -14.13 -9.45
N PHE A 95 -13.45 -14.59 -10.00
CA PHE A 95 -12.31 -15.10 -9.23
C PHE A 95 -11.55 -13.98 -8.51
N TYR A 96 -11.31 -12.87 -9.21
CA TYR A 96 -10.43 -11.84 -8.67
C TYR A 96 -11.14 -10.88 -7.69
N ARG A 97 -12.48 -10.96 -7.57
CA ARG A 97 -13.31 -10.16 -6.65
C ARG A 97 -12.83 -8.70 -6.56
N TRP A 98 -12.66 -8.06 -7.72
CA TRP A 98 -12.00 -6.77 -7.86
C TRP A 98 -12.54 -5.69 -6.92
N ASP A 99 -13.85 -5.72 -6.63
CA ASP A 99 -14.52 -4.81 -5.69
C ASP A 99 -13.97 -4.93 -4.27
N LYS A 100 -13.78 -6.16 -3.78
CA LYS A 100 -13.29 -6.42 -2.42
C LYS A 100 -11.82 -6.03 -2.30
N SER A 101 -11.02 -6.39 -3.31
CA SER A 101 -9.61 -5.98 -3.37
C SER A 101 -9.47 -4.45 -3.35
N TRP A 102 -10.25 -3.74 -4.18
CA TRP A 102 -10.24 -2.27 -4.20
C TRP A 102 -10.65 -1.66 -2.86
N ALA A 103 -11.70 -2.18 -2.21
CA ALA A 103 -12.16 -1.69 -0.92
C ALA A 103 -11.08 -1.85 0.17
N THR A 104 -10.43 -3.01 0.26
CA THR A 104 -9.34 -3.27 1.22
C THR A 104 -8.14 -2.36 0.98
N LEU A 105 -7.71 -2.21 -0.28
CA LEU A 105 -6.62 -1.31 -0.65
C LEU A 105 -6.93 0.15 -0.27
N ARG A 106 -8.18 0.60 -0.47
CA ARG A 106 -8.59 1.98 -0.14
C ARG A 106 -8.70 2.20 1.36
N ALA A 107 -9.18 1.22 2.12
CA ALA A 107 -9.21 1.27 3.58
C ALA A 107 -7.79 1.36 4.17
N ALA A 108 -6.85 0.57 3.64
CA ALA A 108 -5.43 0.64 4.04
C ALA A 108 -4.81 2.01 3.73
N GLU A 109 -5.05 2.56 2.53
CA GLU A 109 -4.55 3.88 2.16
C GLU A 109 -5.13 5.00 3.04
N SER A 110 -6.42 4.92 3.37
CA SER A 110 -7.06 5.87 4.29
C SER A 110 -6.40 5.81 5.67
N SER A 111 -6.17 4.61 6.20
CA SER A 111 -5.51 4.39 7.49
C SER A 111 -4.08 4.93 7.49
N LEU A 112 -3.30 4.67 6.43
CA LEU A 112 -1.95 5.23 6.27
C LEU A 112 -1.95 6.76 6.17
N THR A 113 -2.99 7.34 5.57
CA THR A 113 -3.13 8.79 5.46
C THR A 113 -3.40 9.42 6.82
N GLU A 114 -4.28 8.82 7.61
CA GLU A 114 -4.59 9.25 8.97
C GLU A 114 -3.35 9.18 9.88
N LEU A 115 -2.63 8.06 9.89
CA LEU A 115 -1.38 7.89 10.64
C LEU A 115 -0.33 8.95 10.26
N ARG A 116 -0.22 9.30 8.97
CA ARG A 116 0.70 10.34 8.52
C ARG A 116 0.29 11.73 9.03
N TRP A 117 -1.00 12.06 9.00
CA TRP A 117 -1.49 13.34 9.50
C TRP A 117 -1.29 13.46 11.01
N GLU A 118 -1.58 12.39 11.75
CA GLU A 118 -1.38 12.33 13.19
C GLU A 118 0.11 12.48 13.55
N TRP A 119 1.00 11.81 12.81
CA TRP A 119 2.44 11.99 12.95
C TRP A 119 2.88 13.42 12.67
N ARG A 120 2.42 14.02 11.56
CA ARG A 120 2.75 15.41 11.21
C ARG A 120 2.31 16.39 12.29
N LEU A 121 1.10 16.22 12.83
CA LEU A 121 0.59 17.07 13.89
C LEU A 121 1.51 17.01 15.13
N ARG A 122 1.92 15.81 15.54
CA ARG A 122 2.85 15.65 16.67
C ARG A 122 4.25 16.18 16.41
N GLN A 123 4.71 16.13 15.15
CA GLN A 123 5.98 16.75 14.77
C GLN A 123 5.90 18.29 14.86
N GLU A 124 4.76 18.89 14.54
CA GLU A 124 4.55 20.33 14.73
C GLU A 124 4.45 20.70 16.21
N GLU A 125 3.76 19.90 17.03
CA GLU A 125 3.70 20.10 18.49
C GLU A 125 5.10 20.08 19.14
N ALA A 126 5.97 19.17 18.68
CA ALA A 126 7.33 19.07 19.17
C ALA A 126 8.21 20.30 18.86
N LYS A 127 7.84 21.14 17.87
CA LYS A 127 8.54 22.41 17.61
C LYS A 127 8.33 23.45 18.70
N GLY A 128 7.26 23.30 19.49
CA GLY A 128 7.00 24.15 20.67
C GLY A 128 7.81 23.74 21.90
N LEU A 129 8.56 22.63 21.83
CA LEU A 129 9.40 22.11 22.90
C LEU A 129 10.88 22.39 22.60
N THR A 130 11.72 22.25 23.63
CA THR A 130 13.17 22.49 23.52
C THR A 130 13.97 21.36 24.14
N GLY A 131 15.14 21.09 23.57
CA GLY A 131 16.08 20.08 24.09
C GLY A 131 15.54 18.65 24.01
N ASP A 132 15.89 17.85 25.02
CA ASP A 132 15.63 16.41 25.05
C ASP A 132 14.12 16.07 25.01
N ASP A 133 13.25 16.95 25.49
CA ASP A 133 11.81 16.75 25.47
C ASP A 133 11.24 16.85 24.05
N ALA A 134 11.78 17.73 23.21
CA ALA A 134 11.42 17.79 21.79
C ALA A 134 11.85 16.50 21.08
N ASP A 135 13.08 16.04 21.32
CA ASP A 135 13.60 14.81 20.71
C ASP A 135 12.81 13.57 21.12
N ARG A 136 12.45 13.45 22.41
CA ARG A 136 11.61 12.37 22.91
C ARG A 136 10.25 12.37 22.22
N HIS A 137 9.59 13.53 22.14
CA HIS A 137 8.28 13.65 21.47
C HIS A 137 8.32 13.24 19.99
N ARG A 138 9.34 13.69 19.25
CA ARG A 138 9.50 13.35 17.83
C ARG A 138 9.73 11.85 17.61
N ARG A 139 10.53 11.22 18.49
CA ARG A 139 10.79 9.77 18.46
C ARG A 139 9.52 8.98 18.74
N GLU A 140 8.83 9.29 19.84
CA GLU A 140 7.56 8.62 20.21
C GLU A 140 6.50 8.72 19.10
N ALA A 141 6.36 9.90 18.47
CA ALA A 141 5.45 10.09 17.35
C ALA A 141 5.81 9.18 16.16
N THR A 142 7.11 9.05 15.87
CA THR A 142 7.62 8.24 14.76
C THR A 142 7.45 6.75 15.04
N GLU A 143 7.74 6.29 16.25
CA GLU A 143 7.52 4.91 16.68
C GLU A 143 6.05 4.53 16.60
N ARG A 144 5.16 5.41 17.07
CA ARG A 144 3.71 5.22 16.98
C ARG A 144 3.24 5.11 15.52
N MET A 145 3.72 5.99 14.64
CA MET A 145 3.41 5.90 13.20
C MET A 145 3.87 4.57 12.61
N LEU A 146 5.10 4.13 12.90
CA LEU A 146 5.65 2.86 12.38
C LEU A 146 4.93 1.64 12.96
N ALA A 147 4.48 1.69 14.22
CA ALA A 147 3.65 0.66 14.81
C ALA A 147 2.30 0.56 14.09
N GLY A 148 1.61 1.69 13.86
CA GLY A 148 0.35 1.72 13.12
C GLY A 148 0.50 1.22 11.68
N VAL A 149 1.59 1.58 10.99
CA VAL A 149 1.89 1.07 9.64
C VAL A 149 2.04 -0.46 9.64
N ARG A 150 2.70 -1.03 10.66
CA ARG A 150 2.81 -2.48 10.82
C ARG A 150 1.45 -3.13 11.02
N GLU A 151 0.59 -2.53 11.84
CA GLU A 151 -0.75 -3.06 12.09
C GLU A 151 -1.61 -3.06 10.82
N VAL A 152 -1.58 -1.98 10.03
CA VAL A 152 -2.29 -1.91 8.74
C VAL A 152 -1.85 -3.04 7.81
N ARG A 153 -0.54 -3.34 7.75
CA ARG A 153 0.00 -4.43 6.93
C ARG A 153 -0.35 -5.82 7.47
N LEU A 154 -0.39 -5.97 8.79
CA LEU A 154 -0.78 -7.23 9.42
C LEU A 154 -2.24 -7.55 9.09
N ARG A 155 -3.13 -6.59 9.27
CA ARG A 155 -4.56 -6.71 8.94
C ARG A 155 -4.78 -7.04 7.47
N GLU A 156 -4.07 -6.38 6.56
CA GLU A 156 -4.14 -6.71 5.13
C GLU A 156 -3.69 -8.15 4.84
N SER A 157 -2.65 -8.62 5.52
CA SER A 157 -2.16 -9.99 5.37
C SER A 157 -3.20 -10.99 5.89
N GLU A 158 -3.80 -10.73 7.05
CA GLU A 158 -4.87 -11.53 7.63
C GLU A 158 -6.09 -11.59 6.70
N ASP A 159 -6.52 -10.46 6.15
CA ASP A 159 -7.62 -10.38 5.20
C ASP A 159 -7.33 -11.19 3.93
N TYR A 160 -6.11 -11.09 3.40
CA TYR A 160 -5.66 -11.87 2.24
C TYR A 160 -5.65 -13.38 2.52
N PHE A 161 -5.13 -13.81 3.68
CA PHE A 161 -5.11 -15.23 4.05
C PHE A 161 -6.47 -15.78 4.43
N ALA A 162 -7.35 -14.97 5.02
CA ALA A 162 -8.74 -15.33 5.28
C ALA A 162 -9.49 -15.61 3.97
N GLU A 163 -9.17 -14.87 2.90
CA GLU A 163 -9.71 -15.12 1.56
C GLU A 163 -9.14 -16.37 0.88
N LEU A 164 -7.89 -16.73 1.19
CA LEU A 164 -7.27 -17.96 0.69
C LEU A 164 -7.77 -19.25 1.38
N ARG A 165 -8.59 -19.14 2.44
CA ARG A 165 -9.20 -20.34 3.04
C ARG A 165 -10.09 -21.00 1.99
N PHE A 166 -9.61 -22.14 1.50
CA PHE A 166 -10.32 -23.01 0.57
C PHE A 166 -11.75 -23.27 1.06
N PRO A 167 -12.74 -23.44 0.15
CA PRO A 167 -14.07 -23.87 0.53
C PRO A 167 -13.91 -25.11 1.41
N SER A 168 -14.28 -25.01 2.68
CA SER A 168 -14.31 -26.18 3.54
C SER A 168 -15.30 -27.13 2.89
N ALA A 169 -14.79 -28.22 2.32
CA ALA A 169 -15.61 -29.31 1.86
C ALA A 169 -16.47 -29.69 3.06
N ARG A 170 -17.76 -29.34 2.99
CA ARG A 170 -18.74 -29.67 4.01
C ARG A 170 -18.73 -31.19 4.08
N ALA A 171 -18.02 -31.75 5.06
CA ALA A 171 -18.03 -33.17 5.34
C ALA A 171 -19.50 -33.52 5.62
N ARG A 172 -20.07 -34.33 4.72
CA ARG A 172 -21.37 -34.96 4.94
C ARG A 172 -21.21 -36.07 5.96
#